data_AF-A0ABD6BA09-F1
#
_entry.id   AF-A0ABD6BA09-F1
#
_cell.length_a   1.000
_cell.length_b   1.000
_cell.length_c   1.000
_cell.angle_alpha   90.00
_cell.angle_beta   90.00
_cell.angle_gamma   90.00
#
_symmetry.space_group_name_H-M   'P 1'
#
loop_
_entity.id
_entity.type
_entity.pdbx_description
1 polymer ?
#
loop_
_entity_poly.entity_id
_entity_poly.type
_entity_poly.pdbx_seq_one_letter_code
_entity_poly.pdbx_strand_id
1 'polypeptide(L)'
;TLSRVHDAVAPAGVASADRLDVAVDEGPTGWTLRIELRAGSRHWTAGDAPAPIEGSQSAGRRVPVRIAPGRVESGWLRVVVYR
;
A
#
# COMPACT_ATOMS: atom_id res chain seq x y z
N THR A 1 -3.01 8.24 7.39
CA THR A 1 -2.31 6.99 7.01
C THR A 1 -2.12 6.85 5.51
N LEU A 2 -3.18 6.86 4.70
CA LEU A 2 -3.04 6.69 3.23
C LEU A 2 -2.03 7.63 2.58
N SER A 3 -2.02 8.92 2.94
CA SER A 3 -1.03 9.88 2.40
C SER A 3 0.40 9.54 2.80
N ARG A 4 0.66 9.18 4.06
CA ARG A 4 2.00 8.77 4.52
C ARG A 4 2.50 7.51 3.79
N VAL A 5 1.64 6.50 3.67
CA VAL A 5 1.94 5.28 2.91
C VAL A 5 2.21 5.63 1.45
N HIS A 6 1.40 6.48 0.84
CA HIS A 6 1.61 6.95 -0.53
C HIS A 6 3.00 7.60 -0.70
N ASP A 7 3.39 8.49 0.20
CA ASP A 7 4.66 9.21 0.11
C ASP A 7 5.85 8.26 0.32
N ALA A 8 5.71 7.23 1.17
CA ALA A 8 6.72 6.20 1.38
C ALA A 8 6.92 5.27 0.16
N VAL A 9 5.81 4.86 -0.49
CA VAL A 9 5.85 3.94 -1.65
C VAL A 9 6.14 4.66 -2.96
N ALA A 10 5.81 5.95 -3.07
CA ALA A 10 5.92 6.76 -4.29
C ALA A 10 6.67 8.10 -4.05
N PRO A 11 7.91 8.09 -3.52
CA PRO A 11 8.64 9.33 -3.21
C PRO A 11 8.93 10.20 -4.43
N ALA A 12 9.03 9.59 -5.63
CA ALA A 12 9.19 10.28 -6.90
C ALA A 12 7.88 10.34 -7.72
N GLY A 13 6.72 10.19 -7.06
CA GLY A 13 5.40 10.20 -7.70
C GLY A 13 5.00 8.90 -8.40
N VAL A 14 5.88 7.89 -8.45
CA VAL A 14 5.59 6.55 -8.98
C VAL A 14 5.78 5.51 -7.88
N ALA A 15 4.74 4.74 -7.60
CA ALA A 15 4.77 3.70 -6.59
C ALA A 15 5.68 2.53 -7.02
N SER A 16 6.47 2.02 -6.08
CA SER A 16 7.28 0.81 -6.24
C SER A 16 6.82 -0.28 -5.28
N ALA A 17 6.68 -1.51 -5.78
CA ALA A 17 6.33 -2.66 -4.95
C ALA A 17 7.42 -3.00 -3.92
N ASP A 18 8.70 -2.75 -4.25
CA ASP A 18 9.85 -3.01 -3.36
C ASP A 18 9.87 -2.10 -2.11
N ARG A 19 8.99 -1.10 -2.06
CA ARG A 19 8.86 -0.14 -0.96
C ARG A 19 7.70 -0.46 -0.03
N LEU A 20 6.94 -1.51 -0.30
CA LEU A 20 5.77 -1.84 0.51
C LEU A 20 6.16 -2.25 1.93
N ASP A 21 7.23 -3.03 2.10
CA ASP A 21 7.65 -3.51 3.42
C ASP A 21 8.03 -2.37 4.37
N VAL A 22 8.77 -1.37 3.88
CA VAL A 22 9.12 -0.17 4.68
C VAL A 22 7.92 0.74 4.93
N ALA A 23 6.88 0.68 4.08
CA ALA A 23 5.70 1.52 4.24
C ALA A 23 4.71 0.98 5.27
N VAL A 24 4.84 -0.29 5.69
CA VAL A 24 4.00 -0.89 6.75
C VAL A 24 4.16 -0.15 8.08
N ASP A 25 5.32 0.47 8.31
CA ASP A 25 5.59 1.24 9.53
C ASP A 25 4.93 2.64 9.56
N GLU A 26 4.30 3.09 8.46
CA GLU A 26 3.61 4.39 8.36
C GLU A 26 2.19 4.40 8.98
N GLY A 27 1.83 3.27 9.60
CA GLY A 27 0.60 3.06 10.34
C GLY A 27 0.39 4.09 11.46
N PRO A 28 -0.85 4.29 11.93
CA PRO A 28 -1.08 4.98 13.19
C PRO A 28 -0.43 4.20 14.35
N THR A 29 0.12 4.90 15.33
CA THR A 29 0.68 4.27 16.54
C THR A 29 -0.39 3.43 17.24
N GLY A 30 -0.04 2.17 17.57
CA GLY A 30 -0.95 1.23 18.24
C GLY A 30 -1.95 0.54 17.30
N TRP A 31 -1.77 0.64 15.99
CA TRP A 31 -2.58 -0.05 14.97
C TRP A 31 -1.68 -0.87 14.06
N THR A 32 -2.21 -1.98 13.56
CA THR A 32 -1.55 -2.76 12.51
C THR A 32 -1.96 -2.25 11.14
N LEU A 33 -1.05 -2.32 10.17
CA LEU A 33 -1.25 -1.84 8.81
C LEU A 33 -1.03 -2.97 7.81
N ARG A 34 -1.98 -3.11 6.89
CA ARG A 34 -1.82 -3.88 5.65
C ARG A 34 -1.88 -2.93 4.47
N ILE A 35 -0.99 -3.14 3.51
CA ILE A 35 -0.92 -2.37 2.26
C ILE A 35 -1.16 -3.33 1.10
N GLU A 36 -1.97 -2.90 0.14
CA GLU A 36 -2.25 -3.61 -1.10
C GLU A 36 -1.99 -2.68 -2.28
N LEU A 37 -1.18 -3.12 -3.24
CA LEU A 37 -0.89 -2.38 -4.46
C LEU A 37 -1.28 -3.24 -5.66
N ARG A 38 -2.04 -2.68 -6.59
CA ARG A 38 -2.50 -3.38 -7.80
C ARG A 38 -2.17 -2.57 -9.04
N ALA A 39 -1.68 -3.22 -10.09
CA ALA A 39 -1.49 -2.63 -11.40
C ALA A 39 -1.59 -3.72 -12.48
N GLY A 40 -2.51 -3.57 -13.42
CA GLY A 40 -2.82 -4.61 -14.40
C GLY A 40 -3.18 -5.94 -13.73
N SER A 41 -2.50 -7.02 -14.11
CA SER A 41 -2.65 -8.36 -13.52
C SER A 41 -1.81 -8.59 -12.25
N ARG A 42 -1.05 -7.58 -11.82
CA ARG A 42 -0.11 -7.72 -10.71
C ARG A 42 -0.71 -7.18 -9.42
N HIS A 43 -0.44 -7.90 -8.35
CA HIS A 43 -0.89 -7.58 -7.01
C HIS A 43 0.26 -7.83 -6.05
N TRP A 44 0.50 -6.85 -5.18
CA TRP A 44 1.48 -6.93 -4.12
C TRP A 44 0.82 -6.56 -2.81
N THR A 45 1.28 -7.18 -1.73
CA THR A 45 0.76 -6.93 -0.39
C THR A 45 1.89 -6.93 0.61
N ALA A 46 1.82 -6.07 1.62
CA ALA A 46 2.72 -6.07 2.76
C ALA A 46 1.92 -5.88 4.06
N GLY A 47 2.43 -6.45 5.16
CA GLY A 47 1.73 -6.55 6.43
C GLY A 47 0.75 -7.73 6.48
N ASP A 48 0.41 -8.13 7.71
CA ASP A 48 -0.47 -9.27 7.95
C ASP A 48 -1.91 -8.99 7.48
N ALA A 49 -2.67 -10.06 7.26
CA ALA A 49 -4.11 -9.92 7.01
C ALA A 49 -4.82 -9.74 8.36
N PRO A 50 -5.78 -8.79 8.48
CA PRO A 50 -6.61 -8.71 9.67
C PRO A 50 -7.36 -10.03 9.87
N ALA A 51 -7.46 -10.47 11.13
CA ALA A 51 -8.33 -11.57 11.48
C ALA A 51 -9.80 -11.18 11.22
N PRO A 52 -10.69 -12.11 10.87
CA PRO A 52 -12.09 -11.79 10.55
C PRO A 52 -12.88 -11.09 11.66
N ILE A 53 -12.41 -11.20 12.90
CA ILE A 53 -13.03 -10.65 14.11
C ILE A 53 -12.54 -9.22 14.45
N GLU A 54 -11.50 -8.74 13.78
CA GLU A 54 -10.89 -7.44 14.06
C GLU A 54 -11.64 -6.29 13.39
N GLY A 55 -11.74 -5.17 14.11
CA GLY A 55 -12.31 -3.95 13.55
C GLY A 55 -11.32 -3.33 12.58
N SER A 56 -11.65 -3.35 11.28
CA SER A 56 -10.77 -2.79 10.24
C SER A 56 -11.39 -1.58 9.53
N GLN A 57 -10.53 -0.65 9.15
CA GLN A 57 -10.87 0.48 8.28
C GLN A 57 -9.94 0.49 7.08
N SER A 58 -10.45 0.88 5.91
CA SER A 58 -9.64 0.94 4.70
C SER A 58 -9.83 2.22 3.92
N ALA A 59 -8.77 2.63 3.23
CA ALA A 59 -8.77 3.76 2.31
C ALA A 59 -7.91 3.43 1.10
N GLY A 60 -8.17 4.04 -0.05
CA GLY A 60 -7.36 3.80 -1.24
C GLY A 60 -7.39 4.94 -2.23
N ARG A 61 -6.43 4.93 -3.16
CA ARG A 61 -6.30 5.92 -4.23
C ARG A 61 -5.64 5.33 -5.48
N ARG A 62 -5.92 5.93 -6.64
CA ARG A 62 -5.15 5.68 -7.87
C ARG A 62 -3.73 6.23 -7.73
N VAL A 63 -2.76 5.46 -8.21
CA VAL A 63 -1.34 5.82 -8.28
C VAL A 63 -0.72 5.22 -9.54
N PRO A 64 0.24 5.89 -10.19
CA PRO A 64 1.08 5.22 -11.19
C PRO A 64 2.01 4.24 -10.48
N VAL A 65 2.17 3.05 -11.04
CA VAL A 65 2.96 1.95 -10.46
C VAL A 65 4.03 1.52 -11.45
N ARG A 66 5.28 1.47 -10.99
CA ARG A 66 6.36 0.87 -11.79
C ARG A 66 6.19 -0.64 -11.74
N ILE A 67 5.95 -1.25 -12.90
CA ILE A 67 5.83 -2.70 -13.02
C ILE A 67 7.11 -3.31 -13.62
N ALA A 68 7.87 -2.58 -14.41
CA ALA A 68 9.18 -3.03 -14.90
C ALA A 68 10.09 -1.82 -15.12
N PRO A 69 11.40 -2.00 -15.34
CA PRO A 69 12.27 -0.92 -15.75
C PRO A 69 11.68 -0.19 -16.98
N GLY A 70 11.50 1.13 -16.85
CA GLY A 70 10.88 1.96 -17.90
C GLY A 70 9.39 1.73 -18.16
N ARG A 71 8.70 0.84 -17.42
CA ARG A 71 7.28 0.53 -17.62
C ARG A 71 6.45 0.90 -16.39
N VAL A 72 5.53 1.84 -16.59
CA VAL A 72 4.59 2.34 -15.58
C VAL A 72 3.17 2.07 -16.03
N GLU A 73 2.33 1.58 -15.12
CA GLU A 73 0.90 1.39 -15.36
C GLU A 73 0.07 2.13 -14.32
N SER A 74 -1.17 2.46 -14.67
CA SER A 74 -2.14 2.96 -13.71
C SER A 74 -2.50 1.86 -12.72
N GLY A 75 -2.40 2.16 -11.44
CA GLY A 75 -2.66 1.21 -10.36
C GLY A 75 -3.49 1.81 -9.24
N TRP A 76 -3.69 0.98 -8.22
CA TRP A 76 -4.48 1.30 -7.04
C TRP A 76 -3.69 0.92 -5.79
N LEU A 77 -3.51 1.89 -4.91
CA LEU A 77 -2.96 1.72 -3.57
C LEU A 77 -4.11 1.68 -2.57
N ARG A 78 -4.18 0.63 -1.76
CA ARG A 78 -5.14 0.47 -0.67
C ARG A 78 -4.38 0.23 0.63
N VAL A 79 -4.85 0.87 1.69
CA VAL A 79 -4.37 0.67 3.05
C VAL A 79 -5.51 0.16 3.91
N VAL A 80 -5.23 -0.80 4.77
CA VAL A 80 -6.16 -1.34 5.76
C VAL A 80 -5.51 -1.23 7.11
N VAL A 81 -6.14 -0.51 8.03
CA VAL A 81 -5.71 -0.42 9.43
C VAL A 81 -6.65 -1.25 10.29
N TYR A 82 -6.10 -1.97 11.26
CA TYR A 82 -6.87 -2.89 12.10
C TYR A 82 -6.25 -3.07 13.48
N ARG A 83 -7.04 -3.64 14.40
CA ARG A 83 -6.69 -3.94 15.78
C ARG A 83 -7.66 -4.95 16.40
#